data_AF-A0A8S3A1Y2-F1
#
_entry.id   AF-A0A8S3A1Y2-F1
#
_cell.length_a   1.000
_cell.length_b   1.000
_cell.length_c   1.000
_cell.angle_alpha   90.00
_cell.angle_beta   90.00
_cell.angle_gamma   90.00
#
_symmetry.space_group_name_H-M   'P 1'
#
loop_
_entity.id
_entity.type
_entity.pdbx_description
1 polymer ?
#
loop_
_entity_poly.entity_id
_entity_poly.type
_entity_poly.pdbx_seq_one_letter_code
_entity_poly.pdbx_strand_id
1 'polypeptide(L)' 'VSKNDTDPRRMFQPINFISTLINCDTVGNTFNEASRWYLVQSLRVLQWRIPSIWYLIYEQAKELLDHPSKLMRERIAT' A
#
# COMPACT_ATOMS: atom_id res chain seq x y z
N VAL A 1 7.59 -10.61 -27.32
CA VAL A 1 6.83 -10.21 -26.10
C VAL A 1 7.85 -9.98 -25.00
N SER A 2 7.97 -8.73 -24.54
CA SER A 2 8.97 -8.33 -23.53
C SER A 2 8.78 -9.16 -22.25
N LYS A 3 9.87 -9.69 -21.69
CA LYS A 3 9.87 -10.54 -20.47
C LYS A 3 9.39 -9.80 -19.20
N ASN A 4 9.03 -8.53 -19.30
CA ASN A 4 8.69 -7.67 -18.16
C ASN A 4 7.19 -7.36 -18.02
N ASP A 5 6.33 -7.80 -18.93
CA ASP A 5 4.87 -7.64 -18.82
C ASP A 5 4.21 -8.80 -18.07
N THR A 6 4.75 -9.13 -16.89
CA THR A 6 4.13 -10.15 -16.04
C THR A 6 2.85 -9.55 -15.46
N ASP A 7 1.69 -10.07 -15.87
CA ASP A 7 0.39 -9.62 -15.35
C ASP A 7 0.39 -9.72 -13.81
N PRO A 8 0.19 -8.62 -13.07
CA PRO A 8 0.21 -8.62 -11.62
C PRO A 8 -0.81 -9.59 -11.00
N ARG A 9 -1.90 -9.89 -11.72
CA ARG A 9 -2.92 -10.87 -11.29
C ARG A 9 -2.42 -12.30 -11.35
N ARG A 10 -1.41 -12.57 -12.20
CA ARG A 10 -0.73 -13.87 -12.28
C ARG A 10 0.41 -13.99 -11.28
N MET A 11 0.93 -12.85 -10.81
CA MET A 11 1.87 -12.80 -9.70
C MET A 11 1.07 -12.81 -8.39
N PHE A 12 0.74 -14.01 -7.89
CA PHE A 12 0.06 -14.18 -6.60
C PHE A 12 0.81 -13.54 -5.42
N GLN A 13 2.13 -13.42 -5.55
CA GLN A 13 3.03 -12.90 -4.52
C GLN A 13 2.85 -11.39 -4.24
N PRO A 14 2.89 -10.48 -5.23
CA PRO A 14 2.59 -9.06 -5.04
C PRO A 14 1.24 -8.77 -4.38
N ILE A 15 0.18 -9.49 -4.74
CA ILE A 15 -1.16 -9.30 -4.16
C ILE A 15 -1.16 -9.64 -2.67
N ASN A 16 -0.64 -10.82 -2.32
CA ASN A 16 -0.53 -11.24 -0.93
C ASN A 16 0.41 -10.32 -0.15
N PHE A 17 1.51 -9.88 -0.77
CA PHE A 17 2.44 -8.93 -0.16
C PHE A 17 1.78 -7.59 0.16
N ILE A 18 1.01 -7.02 -0.78
CA ILE A 18 0.26 -5.78 -0.53
C ILE A 18 -0.79 -6.00 0.57
N SER A 19 -1.53 -7.10 0.54
CA SER A 19 -2.50 -7.43 1.59
C SER A 19 -1.85 -7.55 2.98
N THR A 20 -0.67 -8.17 3.06
CA THR A 20 0.11 -8.22 4.31
C THR A 20 0.59 -6.83 4.73
N LEU A 21 1.04 -6.01 3.79
CA LEU A 21 1.47 -4.64 4.06
C LEU A 21 0.33 -3.71 4.50
N ILE A 22 -0.92 -4.01 4.16
CA ILE A 22 -2.12 -3.28 4.61
C ILE A 22 -2.52 -3.77 6.00
N ASN A 23 -2.60 -5.08 6.19
CA ASN A 23 -3.16 -5.69 7.41
C ASN A 23 -2.15 -5.92 8.55
N CYS A 24 -0.86 -5.68 8.33
CA CYS A 24 0.12 -5.83 9.40
C CYS A 24 -0.15 -4.79 10.50
N ASP A 25 -0.20 -5.23 11.75
CA ASP A 25 -0.46 -4.35 12.88
C ASP A 25 0.89 -3.89 13.44
N THR A 26 1.19 -2.59 13.33
CA THR A 26 2.46 -2.01 13.80
C THR A 26 2.24 -0.91 14.83
N VAL A 27 1.15 -1.04 15.59
CA VAL A 27 0.73 -0.08 16.62
C VAL A 27 1.91 0.31 17.49
N GLY A 28 2.26 1.61 17.44
CA GLY A 28 3.31 2.21 18.26
C GLY A 28 4.68 2.35 17.60
N ASN A 29 4.88 1.86 16.35
CA ASN A 29 6.11 2.11 15.58
C ASN A 29 5.83 2.90 14.29
N THR A 30 5.65 4.21 14.47
CA THR A 30 5.37 5.20 13.43
C THR A 30 6.34 5.17 12.25
N PHE A 31 7.62 4.83 12.47
CA PHE A 31 8.61 4.77 11.40
C PHE A 31 8.39 3.55 10.48
N ASN A 32 8.04 2.41 11.07
CA ASN A 32 7.67 1.21 10.31
C ASN A 32 6.35 1.40 9.57
N GLU A 33 5.38 2.09 10.17
CA GLU A 33 4.12 2.46 9.51
C GLU A 33 4.35 3.34 8.27
N ALA A 34 5.12 4.42 8.42
CA ALA A 34 5.41 5.34 7.31
C ALA A 34 6.20 4.64 6.17
N SER A 35 7.14 3.75 6.52
CA SER A 35 7.92 2.99 5.54
C SER A 35 7.05 1.98 4.78
N ARG A 36 6.06 1.36 5.43
CA ARG A 36 5.07 0.50 4.77
C ARG A 36 4.22 1.27 3.78
N TRP A 37 3.70 2.45 4.18
CA TRP A 37 2.92 3.29 3.27
C TRP A 37 3.72 3.72 2.05
N TYR A 38 5.01 4.01 2.22
CA TYR A 38 5.89 4.27 1.09
C TYR A 38 6.00 3.08 0.12
N LEU A 39 6.09 1.85 0.64
CA LEU A 39 6.10 0.64 -0.19
C LEU A 39 4.76 0.43 -0.91
N VAL A 40 3.63 0.66 -0.22
CA VAL A 40 2.29 0.59 -0.82
C VAL A 40 2.19 1.61 -1.96
N GLN A 41 2.58 2.87 -1.75
CA GLN A 41 2.58 3.91 -2.79
C GLN A 41 3.46 3.56 -4.00
N SER A 42 4.61 2.93 -3.77
CA SER A 42 5.49 2.49 -4.86
C SER A 42 4.81 1.47 -5.80
N LEU A 43 3.78 0.76 -5.32
CA LEU A 43 3.02 -0.22 -6.09
C LEU A 43 1.83 0.39 -6.83
N ARG A 44 1.59 1.71 -6.70
CA ARG A 44 0.50 2.46 -7.38
C ARG A 44 0.49 2.29 -8.89
N VAL A 45 1.64 1.99 -9.50
CA VAL A 45 1.76 1.72 -10.94
C VAL A 45 0.87 0.56 -11.39
N LEU A 46 0.53 -0.36 -10.47
CA LEU A 46 -0.30 -1.54 -10.71
C LEU A 46 -1.79 -1.28 -10.46
N GLN A 47 -2.20 -0.05 -10.14
CA GLN A 47 -3.54 0.22 -9.61
C GLN A 47 -4.70 -0.17 -10.50
N TRP A 48 -4.54 0.10 -11.79
CA TRP A 48 -5.53 -0.20 -12.81
C TRP A 48 -5.67 -1.69 -13.08
N ARG A 49 -4.70 -2.52 -12.67
CA ARG A 49 -4.73 -3.98 -12.86
C ARG A 49 -5.52 -4.68 -11.77
N ILE A 50 -5.53 -4.14 -10.55
CA ILE A 50 -6.20 -4.77 -9.40
C ILE A 50 -6.96 -3.71 -8.58
N PRO A 51 -8.10 -3.21 -9.08
CA PRO A 51 -8.84 -2.12 -8.45
C PRO A 51 -9.34 -2.42 -7.04
N SER A 52 -9.67 -3.69 -6.75
CA SER A 52 -10.18 -4.12 -5.44
C SER A 52 -9.19 -3.90 -4.30
N ILE A 53 -7.90 -4.17 -4.53
CA ILE A 53 -6.85 -3.94 -3.54
C ILE A 53 -6.66 -2.44 -3.30
N TRP A 54 -6.74 -1.63 -4.37
CA TRP A 54 -6.60 -0.17 -4.23
C TRP A 54 -7.77 0.48 -3.52
N TYR A 55 -8.97 -0.07 -3.67
CA TYR A 55 -10.10 0.32 -2.85
C TYR A 55 -9.80 0.12 -1.36
N LEU A 56 -9.25 -1.05 -0.96
CA LEU A 56 -8.88 -1.31 0.43
C LEU A 56 -7.78 -0.37 0.94
N ILE A 57 -6.77 -0.10 0.12
CA ILE A 57 -5.71 0.87 0.44
C ILE A 57 -6.31 2.26 0.66
N TYR A 58 -7.25 2.67 -0.18
CA TYR A 58 -7.89 3.98 -0.09
C TYR A 58 -8.74 4.11 1.19
N GLU A 59 -9.50 3.08 1.55
CA GLU A 59 -10.26 3.08 2.80
C GLU A 59 -9.34 3.16 4.03
N GLN A 60 -8.24 2.39 4.05
CA GLN A 60 -7.30 2.46 5.17
C GLN A 60 -6.52 3.79 5.21
N ALA A 61 -6.21 4.37 4.05
CA ALA A 61 -5.58 5.68 3.96
C ALA A 61 -6.45 6.77 4.60
N LYS A 62 -7.78 6.71 4.44
CA LYS A 62 -8.70 7.66 5.08
C LYS A 62 -8.59 7.64 6.60
N GLU A 63 -8.56 6.45 7.20
CA GLU A 63 -8.46 6.30 8.66
C GLU A 63 -7.14 6.89 9.20
N LEU A 64 -6.10 6.87 8.38
CA LEU A 64 -4.77 7.33 8.76
C LEU A 64 -4.51 8.81 8.41
N LEU A 65 -5.45 9.51 7.75
CA LEU A 65 -5.38 10.96 7.60
C LEU A 65 -5.47 11.67 8.96
N ASP A 66 -6.16 11.07 9.93
CA ASP A 66 -6.27 11.57 11.30
C ASP A 66 -5.18 11.02 12.23
N HIS A 67 -4.18 10.31 11.69
CA HIS A 67 -3.13 9.69 12.48
C HIS A 67 -2.33 10.73 13.30
N PRO A 68 -1.96 10.47 14.57
CA PRO A 68 -1.32 11.46 15.45
C PRO A 68 0.03 11.96 14.92
N SER A 69 0.76 11.11 14.20
CA SER A 69 2.05 11.47 13.60
C SER A 69 1.90 12.33 12.33
N LYS A 70 2.55 13.50 12.33
CA LYS A 70 2.64 14.39 11.16
C LYS A 70 3.29 13.70 9.96
N LEU A 71 4.37 12.95 10.17
CA LEU A 71 5.08 12.22 9.11
C LEU A 71 4.14 11.24 8.38
N MET A 72 3.27 10.57 9.14
CA MET A 72 2.32 9.61 8.59
C MET A 72 1.29 10.31 7.69
N ARG A 73 0.71 11.41 8.18
CA ARG A 73 -0.24 12.22 7.40
C ARG A 73 0.36 12.75 6.10
N GLU A 74 1.60 13.24 6.15
CA GLU A 74 2.33 13.69 4.95
C GLU A 74 2.55 12.57 3.94
N ARG A 75 2.87 11.35 4.40
CA ARG A 75 3.10 10.18 3.54
C ARG A 75 1.84 9.63 2.88
N ILE A 76 0.69 9.79 3.51
CA ILE A 76 -0.60 9.36 2.96
C ILE A 76 -1.12 10.35 1.92
N ALA A 77 -0.83 11.64 2.10
CA ALA A 77 -1.28 12.71 1.21
C ALA A 77 -0.51 12.78 -0.12
N THR A 78 0.68 12.16 -0.23
CA THR A 78 1.49 12.02 -1.45
C THR A 78 1.04 10.85 -2.33
#